data_AF-A0A0D2M3B9-F1
#
_entry.id   AF-A0A0D2M3B9-F1
#
_cell.length_a   1.000
_cell.length_b   1.000
_cell.length_c   1.000
_cell.angle_alpha   90.00
_cell.angle_beta   90.00
_cell.angle_gamma   90.00
#
_symmetry.space_group_name_H-M   'P 1'
#
loop_
_entity.id
_entity.type
_entity.pdbx_description
1 polymer ?
#
loop_
_entity_poly.entity_id
_entity_poly.type
_entity_poly.pdbx_seq_one_letter_code
_entity_poly.pdbx_strand_id
1 'polypeptide(L)' 'MAQRIYIGQLAPDISERELEDSFARYGRLRNVWVARKPPGFAFVEFEDSRDAEDAVKNLDGV' A
#
# COMPACT_ATOMS: atom_id res chain seq x y z
N MET A 1 -3.56 15.59 -5.32
CA MET A 1 -3.43 14.62 -6.43
C MET A 1 -3.36 13.26 -5.77
N ALA A 2 -4.15 12.27 -6.19
CA ALA A 2 -4.11 10.94 -5.55
C ALA A 2 -2.78 10.26 -5.88
N GLN A 3 -2.10 9.74 -4.86
CA GLN A 3 -0.80 9.10 -5.02
C GLN A 3 -0.98 7.58 -4.94
N ARG A 4 -0.55 6.89 -6.00
CA ARG A 4 -0.57 5.43 -6.07
C ARG A 4 0.82 4.90 -5.75
N ILE A 5 0.91 4.07 -4.73
CA ILE A 5 2.11 3.38 -4.27
C ILE A 5 2.09 1.97 -4.84
N TYR A 6 3.25 1.57 -5.38
CA TYR A 6 3.54 0.20 -5.75
C TYR A 6 4.27 -0.49 -4.61
N ILE A 7 3.83 -1.70 -4.26
CA ILE A 7 4.44 -2.51 -3.21
C ILE A 7 4.79 -3.84 -3.85
N GLY A 8 6.09 -4.11 -3.96
CA GLY A 8 6.63 -5.38 -4.43
C GLY A 8 7.12 -6.26 -3.29
N GLN A 9 7.57 -7.47 -3.62
CA GLN A 9 8.12 -8.46 -2.66
C GLN A 9 7.16 -8.81 -1.52
N LEU A 10 5.85 -8.69 -1.75
CA LEU A 10 4.89 -9.09 -0.75
C LEU A 10 4.80 -10.61 -0.64
N ALA A 11 4.50 -11.09 0.58
CA ALA A 11 4.19 -12.49 0.79
C ALA A 11 3.01 -12.91 -0.10
N PRO A 12 3.01 -14.13 -0.65
CA PRO A 12 1.92 -14.62 -1.49
C PRO A 12 0.58 -14.73 -0.75
N ASP A 13 0.61 -14.74 0.59
CA ASP A 13 -0.58 -14.81 1.46
C ASP A 13 -1.09 -13.42 1.91
N ILE A 14 -0.40 -12.33 1.53
CA ILE A 14 -0.80 -10.97 1.93
C ILE A 14 -2.23 -10.71 1.45
N SER A 15 -3.05 -10.20 2.35
CA SER A 15 -4.42 -9.81 2.02
C SER A 15 -4.53 -8.29 1.85
N GLU A 16 -5.46 -7.88 1.00
CA GLU A 16 -5.82 -6.47 0.83
C GLU A 16 -6.13 -5.79 2.16
N ARG A 17 -6.76 -6.53 3.07
CA ARG A 17 -7.09 -6.07 4.41
C ARG A 17 -5.87 -5.83 5.30
N GLU A 18 -4.82 -6.64 5.19
CA GLU A 18 -3.58 -6.42 5.95
C GLU A 18 -2.84 -5.18 5.46
N LEU A 19 -2.82 -4.96 4.14
CA LEU A 19 -2.31 -3.73 3.56
C LEU A 19 -3.19 -2.56 3.98
N GLU A 20 -4.50 -2.69 3.90
CA GLU A 20 -5.42 -1.63 4.32
C GLU A 20 -5.16 -1.23 5.78
N ASP A 21 -5.09 -2.18 6.71
CA ASP A 21 -4.82 -1.90 8.12
C ASP A 21 -3.42 -1.30 8.34
N SER A 22 -2.40 -1.86 7.66
CA SER A 22 -1.01 -1.39 7.73
C SER A 22 -0.82 0.02 7.17
N PHE A 23 -1.60 0.40 6.15
CA PHE A 23 -1.50 1.69 5.51
C PHE A 23 -2.49 2.72 6.09
N ALA A 24 -3.63 2.29 6.64
CA ALA A 24 -4.64 3.13 7.26
C ALA A 24 -4.12 3.90 8.49
N ARG A 25 -3.08 3.39 9.15
CA ARG A 25 -2.39 4.11 10.25
C ARG A 25 -1.66 5.38 9.79
N TYR A 26 -1.28 5.47 8.51
CA TYR A 26 -0.56 6.63 7.96
C TYR A 26 -1.54 7.66 7.41
N GLY A 27 -2.66 7.23 6.85
CA GLY A 27 -3.66 8.15 6.32
C GLY A 27 -4.81 7.46 5.61
N ARG A 28 -5.64 8.26 4.94
CA ARG A 28 -6.84 7.73 4.27
C ARG A 28 -6.49 7.04 2.95
N LEU A 29 -6.82 5.76 2.92
CA LEU A 29 -6.76 4.94 1.73
C LEU A 29 -7.98 5.21 0.85
N ARG A 30 -7.70 5.53 -0.40
CA ARG A 30 -8.71 5.68 -1.45
C ARG A 30 -9.05 4.34 -2.08
N ASN A 31 -8.03 3.50 -2.32
CA ASN A 31 -8.21 2.19 -2.92
C ASN A 31 -7.03 1.29 -2.59
N VAL A 32 -7.27 0.00 -2.38
CA VAL A 32 -6.22 -1.02 -2.23
C VAL A 32 -6.50 -2.08 -3.27
N TRP A 33 -5.46 -2.54 -3.96
CA TRP A 33 -5.58 -3.57 -4.95
C TRP A 33 -4.42 -4.56 -4.80
N VAL A 34 -4.72 -5.82 -4.56
CA VAL A 34 -3.72 -6.88 -4.43
C VAL A 34 -3.70 -7.75 -5.65
N ALA A 35 -2.52 -7.90 -6.25
CA ALA A 35 -2.36 -8.80 -7.36
C ALA A 35 -2.20 -10.24 -6.88
N ARG A 36 -3.08 -11.11 -7.39
CA ARG A 36 -3.01 -12.55 -7.12
C ARG A 36 -2.36 -13.34 -8.25
N LYS A 37 -2.12 -12.72 -9.42
CA LYS A 37 -1.49 -13.36 -10.59
C LYS A 37 -0.71 -12.32 -11.41
N PRO A 38 0.64 -12.33 -11.38
CA PRO A 38 1.50 -13.08 -10.47
C PRO A 38 1.33 -12.64 -9.00
N PRO A 39 1.56 -13.52 -8.02
CA PRO A 39 1.57 -13.13 -6.61
C PRO A 39 2.80 -12.30 -6.27
N GLY A 40 2.70 -11.45 -5.24
CA GLY A 40 3.83 -10.71 -4.68
C GLY A 40 3.89 -9.22 -5.02
N PHE A 41 2.80 -8.67 -5.54
CA PHE A 41 2.67 -7.21 -5.68
C PHE A 41 1.28 -6.72 -5.32
N ALA A 42 1.23 -5.48 -4.83
CA ALA A 42 0.01 -4.77 -4.54
C ALA A 42 0.17 -3.28 -4.89
N PHE A 43 -0.97 -2.63 -5.06
CA PHE A 43 -1.07 -1.21 -5.28
C PHE A 43 -1.98 -0.60 -4.21
N VAL A 44 -1.48 0.46 -3.58
CA VAL A 44 -2.23 1.22 -2.59
C VAL A 44 -2.38 2.63 -3.11
N GLU A 45 -3.60 3.16 -3.11
CA GLU A 45 -3.90 4.51 -3.55
C GLU A 45 -4.38 5.32 -2.35
N PHE A 46 -3.72 6.44 -2.10
CA PHE A 46 -4.05 7.36 -1.01
C PHE A 46 -4.88 8.53 -1.51
N GLU A 47 -5.71 9.06 -0.61
CA GLU A 47 -6.47 10.29 -0.85
C GLU A 47 -5.54 11.52 -0.89
N ASP A 48 -4.55 11.58 0.02
CA ASP A 48 -3.54 12.63 0.11
C ASP A 48 -2.14 12.10 -0.28
N SER A 49 -1.42 12.85 -1.10
CA SER A 49 -0.06 12.51 -1.51
C SER A 49 0.95 12.57 -0.36
N ARG A 50 0.67 13.37 0.68
CA ARG A 50 1.53 13.49 1.87
C ARG A 50 1.49 12.21 2.70
N ASP A 51 0.30 11.69 2.96
CA ASP A 51 0.09 10.41 3.66
C ASP A 51 0.78 9.26 2.93
N ALA A 52 0.71 9.27 1.60
CA ALA A 52 1.39 8.31 0.74
C ALA A 52 2.92 8.39 0.91
N GLU A 53 3.48 9.60 0.87
CA GLU A 53 4.91 9.81 1.02
C GLU A 53 5.41 9.36 2.41
N ASP A 54 4.64 9.66 3.46
CA ASP A 54 4.95 9.21 4.83
C ASP A 54 4.85 7.69 4.94
N ALA A 55 3.84 7.06 4.33
CA ALA A 55 3.72 5.62 4.31
C ALA A 55 4.91 4.95 3.61
N VAL A 56 5.32 5.45 2.43
CA VAL A 56 6.52 4.94 1.73
C VAL A 56 7.77 5.14 2.59
N LYS A 57 8.00 6.33 3.14
CA LYS A 57 9.20 6.60 3.96
C LYS A 57 9.28 5.72 5.21
N ASN A 58 8.14 5.37 5.80
CA ASN A 58 8.10 4.51 6.98
C ASN A 58 8.19 3.02 6.66
N LEU A 59 7.75 2.60 5.46
CA LEU A 59 7.72 1.19 5.05
C LEU A 59 8.95 0.77 4.21
N ASP A 60 9.56 1.70 3.46
CA ASP A 60 10.76 1.50 2.63
C ASP A 60 12.07 1.61 3.45
N GLY A 61 11.99 1.46 4.77
CA GLY A 61 13.06 1.79 5.72
C GLY A 61 13.84 0.63 6.33
N VAL A 62 13.69 -0.61 5.86
CA VAL A 62 14.37 -1.79 6.43
C VAL A 62 14.91 -2.73 5.35
#